data_AF-A0A2T0QAE5-F1
#
_entry.id   AF-A0A2T0QAE5-F1
#
_cell.length_a   1.000
_cell.length_b   1.000
_cell.length_c   1.000
_cell.angle_alpha   90.00
_cell.angle_beta   90.00
_cell.angle_gamma   90.00
#
_symmetry.space_group_name_H-M   'P 1'
#
loop_
_entity.id
_entity.type
_entity.pdbx_description
1 polymer ?
#
loop_
_entity_poly.entity_id
_entity_poly.type
_entity_poly.pdbx_seq_one_letter_code
_entity_poly.pdbx_strand_id
1 'polypeptide(L)'
;MEPNAAPGALESEGPVIGAYLRELGRRLRAQRRPAGFTADVLAELAGGLADAAAKHRRAGLDPHSAQLRAVAEFGSARELADAYLEAVPVRPGPAAPGARPGARRLARPARPWSLGLNT
;
A
#
# COMPACT_ATOMS: atom_id res chain seq x y z
N MET A 1 -4.72 39.77 16.22
CA MET A 1 -3.83 38.60 16.05
C MET A 1 -4.73 37.41 15.90
N GLU A 2 -5.07 37.07 14.65
CA GLU A 2 -5.77 35.83 14.33
C GLU A 2 -4.79 34.65 14.51
N PRO A 3 -5.22 33.52 15.11
CA PRO A 3 -4.43 32.31 15.10
C PRO A 3 -4.35 31.79 13.66
N ASN A 4 -3.19 31.99 13.04
CA ASN A 4 -2.79 31.40 11.78
C ASN A 4 -2.93 29.88 11.90
N ALA A 5 -4.00 29.33 11.32
CA ALA A 5 -4.23 27.90 11.26
C ALA A 5 -3.02 27.24 10.58
N ALA A 6 -2.33 26.39 11.33
CA ALA A 6 -1.11 25.74 10.89
C ALA A 6 -1.31 25.03 9.54
N PRO A 7 -0.32 25.09 8.62
CA PRO A 7 -0.33 24.35 7.36
C PRO A 7 -0.04 22.85 7.60
N GLY A 8 -0.81 22.19 8.48
CA GLY A 8 -0.55 20.81 8.91
C GLY A 8 -1.47 19.74 8.29
N ALA A 9 -2.52 20.13 7.58
CA ALA A 9 -3.50 19.16 7.05
C ALA A 9 -3.03 18.46 5.76
N LEU A 10 -2.08 19.06 5.02
CA LEU A 10 -1.46 18.47 3.82
C LEU A 10 -0.14 17.73 4.11
N GLU A 11 0.31 17.70 5.37
CA GLU A 11 1.37 16.81 5.86
C GLU A 11 0.88 15.36 6.08
N SER A 12 -0.33 15.03 5.63
CA SER A 12 -0.97 13.73 5.87
C SER A 12 -0.22 12.54 5.27
N GLU A 13 0.76 12.78 4.41
CA GLU A 13 1.77 11.79 3.99
C GLU A 13 3.12 12.51 3.93
N GLY A 14 3.93 12.39 4.98
CA GLY A 14 5.24 13.04 4.99
C GLY A 14 6.10 12.64 3.78
N PRO A 15 7.13 13.44 3.45
CA PRO A 15 7.84 13.37 2.16
C PRO A 15 8.38 11.97 1.82
N VAL A 16 8.69 11.15 2.83
CA VAL A 16 9.17 9.77 2.70
C VAL A 16 8.07 8.83 2.20
N ILE A 17 6.91 8.81 2.87
CA ILE A 17 5.77 7.97 2.49
C ILE A 17 5.26 8.38 1.10
N GLY A 18 5.13 9.68 0.85
CA GLY A 18 4.71 10.17 -0.46
C GLY A 18 5.69 9.77 -1.58
N ALA A 19 7.01 9.80 -1.33
CA ALA A 19 7.99 9.34 -2.31
C ALA A 19 7.89 7.83 -2.58
N TYR A 20 7.69 7.03 -1.53
CA TYR A 20 7.48 5.59 -1.64
C TYR A 20 6.26 5.24 -2.49
N LEU A 21 5.10 5.86 -2.22
CA LEU A 21 3.86 5.62 -2.94
C LEU A 21 3.93 6.08 -4.40
N ARG A 22 4.60 7.21 -4.68
CA ARG A 22 4.86 7.64 -6.06
C ARG A 22 5.68 6.60 -6.83
N GLU A 23 6.71 6.04 -6.21
CA GLU A 23 7.54 5.01 -6.83
C GLU A 23 6.76 3.73 -7.07
N LEU A 24 5.99 3.26 -6.09
CA LEU A 24 5.13 2.10 -6.22
C LEU A 24 4.10 2.30 -7.35
N GLY A 25 3.46 3.47 -7.40
CA GLY A 25 2.51 3.81 -8.45
C GLY A 25 3.13 3.82 -9.84
N ARG A 26 4.38 4.28 -10.00
CA ARG A 26 5.11 4.20 -11.27
C ARG A 26 5.33 2.75 -11.70
N ARG A 27 5.71 1.88 -10.77
CA ARG A 27 5.95 0.45 -11.04
C ARG A 27 4.68 -0.30 -11.44
N LEU A 28 3.59 -0.12 -10.70
CA LEU A 28 2.30 -0.76 -11.01
C LEU A 28 1.76 -0.33 -12.39
N ARG A 29 1.94 0.95 -12.75
CA ARG A 29 1.59 1.44 -14.10
C ARG A 29 2.48 0.84 -15.18
N ALA A 30 3.80 0.74 -14.94
CA ALA A 30 4.73 0.10 -15.89
C ALA A 30 4.37 -1.38 -16.14
N GLN A 31 3.80 -2.05 -15.14
CA GLN A 31 3.26 -3.42 -15.22
C GLN A 31 1.87 -3.50 -15.89
N ARG A 32 1.37 -2.41 -16.48
CA ARG A 32 0.04 -2.32 -17.15
C ARG A 32 -1.13 -2.72 -16.24
N ARG A 33 -1.04 -2.46 -14.94
CA ARG A 33 -2.19 -2.62 -14.04
C ARG A 33 -3.29 -1.60 -14.36
N PRO A 34 -4.58 -1.94 -14.18
CA PRO A 34 -5.66 -0.98 -14.31
C PRO A 34 -5.46 0.24 -13.40
N ALA A 35 -5.89 1.42 -13.85
CA ALA A 35 -5.75 2.65 -13.08
C ALA A 35 -6.51 2.59 -11.75
N GLY A 36 -7.73 2.03 -11.75
CA GLY A 36 -8.52 1.82 -10.54
C GLY A 36 -7.81 0.91 -9.53
N PHE A 37 -7.31 -0.25 -9.98
CA PHE A 37 -6.52 -1.15 -9.13
C PHE A 37 -5.30 -0.46 -8.52
N THR A 38 -4.59 0.35 -9.32
CA THR A 38 -3.43 1.10 -8.82
C THR A 38 -3.84 2.11 -7.75
N ALA A 39 -4.94 2.83 -7.95
CA ALA A 39 -5.45 3.79 -6.98
C ALA A 39 -5.86 3.11 -5.67
N ASP A 40 -6.58 1.98 -5.75
CA ASP A 40 -7.01 1.21 -4.59
C ASP A 40 -5.80 0.71 -3.77
N VAL A 41 -4.81 0.12 -4.44
CA VAL A 41 -3.58 -0.35 -3.79
C VAL A 41 -2.86 0.82 -3.09
N LEU A 42 -2.69 1.95 -3.76
CA LEU A 42 -2.00 3.10 -3.17
C LEU A 42 -2.76 3.67 -1.96
N ALA A 43 -4.09 3.73 -2.01
CA ALA A 43 -4.91 4.24 -0.90
C ALA A 43 -4.83 3.34 0.33
N GLU A 44 -4.94 2.02 0.15
CA GLU A 44 -4.79 1.04 1.23
C GLU A 44 -3.40 1.11 1.88
N LEU A 45 -2.35 1.23 1.06
CA LEU A 45 -0.98 1.36 1.55
C LEU A 45 -0.70 2.69 2.24
N ALA A 46 -1.26 3.79 1.74
CA ALA A 46 -1.17 5.09 2.40
C ALA A 46 -1.71 5.03 3.83
N GLY A 47 -2.89 4.43 4.02
CA GLY A 47 -3.48 4.23 5.34
C GLY A 47 -2.59 3.37 6.25
N GLY A 48 -2.12 2.23 5.77
CA GLY A 48 -1.24 1.34 6.55
C GLY A 48 0.10 1.98 6.94
N LEU A 49 0.72 2.74 6.04
CA LEU A 49 1.96 3.46 6.31
C LEU A 49 1.74 4.61 7.31
N ALA A 50 0.62 5.32 7.22
CA ALA A 50 0.26 6.37 8.16
C ALA A 50 0.05 5.82 9.58
N ASP A 51 -0.65 4.68 9.71
CA ASP A 51 -0.86 4.00 10.98
C ASP A 51 0.46 3.50 11.60
N ALA A 52 1.32 2.89 10.79
CA ALA A 52 2.65 2.44 11.23
C ALA A 52 3.53 3.62 11.67
N ALA A 53 3.57 4.71 10.89
CA ALA A 53 4.29 5.91 11.27
C ALA A 53 3.74 6.52 12.58
N ALA A 54 2.42 6.57 12.74
CA ALA A 54 1.79 7.05 13.97
C ALA A 54 2.17 6.19 15.19
N LYS A 55 2.25 4.85 15.02
CA LYS A 55 2.73 3.94 16.07
C LYS A 55 4.18 4.25 16.47
N HIS A 56 5.08 4.48 15.52
CA HIS A 56 6.46 4.83 15.82
C HIS A 56 6.61 6.18 16.51
N ARG A 57 5.81 7.18 16.11
CA ARG A 57 5.78 8.48 16.82
C ARG A 57 5.33 8.32 18.26
N ARG A 58 4.29 7.50 18.52
CA ARG A 58 3.84 7.20 19.88
C ARG A 58 4.90 6.46 20.71
N ALA A 59 5.82 5.76 20.05
CA ALA A 59 6.99 5.13 20.67
C ALA A 59 8.19 6.09 20.86
N GLY A 60 8.03 7.38 20.56
CA GLY A 60 9.04 8.41 20.80
C GLY A 60 9.96 8.72 19.62
N LEU A 61 9.73 8.15 18.43
CA LEU A 61 10.49 8.51 17.24
C LEU A 61 10.04 9.88 16.71
N ASP A 62 10.99 10.64 16.18
CA ASP A 62 10.67 11.86 15.44
C ASP A 62 9.87 11.54 14.16
N PRO A 63 9.13 12.51 13.60
CA PRO A 63 8.25 12.28 12.45
C PRO A 63 8.95 11.69 11.22
N HIS A 64 10.21 12.02 10.98
CA HIS A 64 10.95 11.54 9.81
C HIS A 64 11.43 10.10 10.02
N SER A 65 12.04 9.81 11.18
CA SER A 65 12.45 8.45 11.54
C SER A 65 11.27 7.48 11.63
N ALA A 66 10.12 7.95 12.12
CA ALA A 66 8.89 7.17 12.17
C ALA A 66 8.40 6.74 10.77
N GLN A 67 8.48 7.64 9.77
CA GLN A 67 8.13 7.32 8.39
C GLN A 67 9.13 6.37 7.73
N LEU A 68 10.43 6.59 7.94
CA LEU A 68 11.47 5.69 7.45
C LEU A 68 11.28 4.29 8.01
N ARG A 69 10.97 4.20 9.31
CA ARG A 69 10.71 2.92 9.96
C ARG A 69 9.45 2.25 9.41
N ALA A 70 8.38 3.00 9.21
CA ALA A 70 7.15 2.48 8.60
C ALA A 70 7.42 1.93 7.19
N VAL A 71 8.13 2.67 6.33
CA VAL A 71 8.50 2.19 4.98
C VAL A 71 9.39 0.95 5.05
N ALA A 72 10.34 0.90 5.99
CA ALA A 72 11.19 -0.27 6.17
C ALA A 72 10.41 -1.53 6.60
N GLU A 73 9.34 -1.37 7.39
CA GLU A 73 8.47 -2.49 7.79
C GLU A 73 7.61 -3.02 6.62
N PHE A 74 7.28 -2.17 5.66
CA PHE A 74 6.53 -2.56 4.45
C PHE A 74 7.42 -3.14 3.35
N GLY A 75 8.74 -2.96 3.42
CA GLY A 75 9.69 -3.40 2.40
C GLY A 75 9.76 -2.45 1.19
N SER A 76 10.58 -2.80 0.21
CA SER A 76 10.80 -1.92 -0.94
C SER A 76 9.58 -1.87 -1.87
N ALA A 77 9.39 -0.73 -2.54
CA ALA A 77 8.33 -0.57 -3.55
C ALA A 77 8.48 -1.57 -4.72
N ARG A 78 9.69 -2.12 -4.92
CA ARG A 78 9.94 -3.19 -5.89
C ARG A 78 9.33 -4.50 -5.43
N GLU A 79 9.74 -4.98 -4.26
CA GLU A 79 9.27 -6.25 -3.70
C GLU A 79 7.75 -6.25 -3.58
N LEU A 80 7.17 -5.12 -3.18
CA LEU A 80 5.73 -5.00 -3.07
C LEU A 80 5.01 -5.02 -4.42
N ALA A 81 5.53 -4.31 -5.44
CA ALA A 81 4.98 -4.37 -6.78
C ALA A 81 5.06 -5.77 -7.39
N ASP A 82 6.16 -6.48 -7.14
CA ASP A 82 6.38 -7.85 -7.60
C ASP A 82 5.44 -8.85 -6.87
N ALA A 83 5.21 -8.68 -5.57
CA ALA A 83 4.23 -9.47 -4.82
C ALA A 83 2.79 -9.31 -5.35
N TYR A 84 2.42 -8.11 -5.79
CA TYR A 84 1.14 -7.89 -6.49
C TYR A 84 1.10 -8.49 -7.91
N LEU A 85 2.25 -8.80 -8.54
CA LEU A 85 2.28 -9.59 -9.77
C LEU A 85 1.89 -11.04 -9.50
N GLU A 86 2.48 -11.65 -8.48
CA GLU A 86 2.29 -13.06 -8.13
C GLU A 86 0.88 -13.35 -7.61
N ALA A 87 0.25 -12.40 -6.91
CA ALA A 87 -1.07 -12.58 -6.32
C ALA A 87 -2.24 -12.53 -7.34
N VAL A 88 -1.99 -12.15 -8.61
CA VAL A 88 -3.04 -12.02 -9.63
C VAL A 88 -2.88 -13.14 -10.67
N PRO A 89 -3.79 -14.14 -10.73
CA PRO A 89 -3.82 -15.03 -11.88
C PRO A 89 -4.08 -14.18 -13.13
N VAL A 90 -3.17 -14.25 -14.11
CA VAL A 90 -3.44 -13.69 -15.44
C VAL A 90 -4.72 -14.35 -15.94
N ARG A 91 -5.78 -13.56 -16.13
CA ARG A 91 -6.97 -14.07 -16.80
C ARG A 91 -6.54 -14.30 -18.26
N PRO A 92 -6.47 -15.54 -18.77
CA PRO A 92 -6.26 -15.72 -20.20
C PRO A 92 -7.36 -14.93 -20.93
N GLY A 93 -6.98 -14.25 -22.02
CA GLY A 93 -7.95 -13.69 -22.95
C GLY A 93 -8.98 -14.75 -23.36
N PRO A 94 -10.17 -14.35 -23.82
CA PRO A 94 -11.33 -15.24 -23.92
C PRO A 94 -10.94 -16.58 -24.57
N ALA A 95 -11.05 -17.65 -23.78
CA ALA A 95 -10.98 -19.01 -24.28
C ALA A 95 -12.13 -19.21 -25.26
N ALA A 96 -11.84 -19.95 -26.33
CA ALA A 96 -12.81 -20.44 -27.30
C ALA A 96 -14.10 -20.97 -26.63
N PRO A 97 -15.27 -20.84 -27.27
CA PRO A 97 -16.56 -21.16 -26.67
C PRO A 97 -16.62 -22.62 -26.21
N GLY A 98 -16.87 -22.87 -24.92
CA GLY A 98 -17.13 -24.22 -24.42
C GLY A 98 -17.03 -24.49 -22.90
N ALA A 99 -16.45 -23.61 -22.09
CA ALA A 99 -16.26 -23.92 -20.66
C ALA A 99 -17.38 -23.36 -19.75
N ARG A 100 -18.13 -24.27 -19.12
CA ARG A 100 -19.19 -23.98 -18.13
C ARG A 100 -18.65 -23.27 -16.87
N PRO A 101 -19.43 -22.41 -16.19
CA PRO A 101 -18.92 -21.61 -15.07
C PRO A 101 -18.96 -22.38 -13.75
N GLY A 102 -17.79 -22.62 -13.17
CA GLY A 102 -17.63 -22.97 -11.75
C GLY A 102 -17.15 -21.73 -10.99
N ALA A 103 -18.06 -21.09 -10.26
CA ALA A 103 -17.76 -19.94 -9.42
C ALA A 103 -16.64 -20.27 -8.41
N ARG A 104 -15.50 -19.56 -8.44
CA ARG A 104 -14.58 -19.54 -7.29
C ARG A 104 -14.04 -18.13 -7.00
N ARG A 105 -14.33 -17.77 -5.77
CA ARG A 105 -13.94 -16.61 -4.97
C ARG A 105 -12.46 -16.26 -5.16
N LEU A 106 -12.18 -14.99 -5.45
CA LEU A 106 -10.84 -14.42 -5.48
C LEU A 106 -10.11 -14.73 -4.16
N ALA A 107 -8.96 -15.39 -4.23
CA ALA A 107 -8.08 -15.55 -3.10
C ALA A 107 -7.43 -14.18 -2.81
N ARG A 108 -7.77 -13.59 -1.67
CA ARG A 108 -6.97 -12.53 -1.05
C ARG A 108 -5.60 -13.15 -0.74
N PRO A 109 -4.47 -12.49 -1.06
CA PRO A 109 -3.20 -12.90 -0.47
C PRO A 109 -3.35 -12.86 1.06
N ALA A 110 -2.90 -13.93 1.71
CA ALA A 110 -2.94 -14.07 3.15
C ALA A 110 -2.22 -12.88 3.80
N ARG A 111 -2.88 -12.26 4.77
CA ARG A 111 -2.35 -11.17 5.60
C ARG A 111 -1.04 -11.61 6.28
N PRO A 112 0.07 -10.86 6.16
CA PRO A 112 1.17 -10.97 7.10
C PRO A 112 1.25 -9.68 7.91
N TRP A 113 0.28 -9.43 8.79
CA TRP A 113 0.43 -8.51 9.94
C TRP A 113 -0.67 -8.76 10.97
N SER A 114 -0.75 -10.01 11.43
CA SER A 114 -1.19 -10.28 12.80
C SER A 114 0.05 -10.21 13.68
N LEU A 115 0.35 -9.03 14.22
CA LEU A 115 1.18 -8.95 15.42
C LEU A 115 0.26 -9.13 16.62
N GLY A 116 0.59 -10.16 17.40
CA GLY A 116 -0.22 -10.71 18.45
C GLY A 116 -0.58 -9.72 19.55
N LEU A 117 -1.80 -9.89 20.03
CA LEU A 117 -2.16 -9.59 21.41
C LEU A 117 -1.28 -10.48 22.29
N ASN A 118 -0.28 -9.91 22.95
CA ASN A 118 0.22 -10.49 24.17
C ASN A 118 -0.41 -9.70 25.31
N THR A 119 -1.20 -10.44 26.10
CA THR A 119 -1.85 -10.06 27.35
C THR A 119 -0.90 -9.46 28.37
#